data_AF-A0A7W5IHY1-F1
#
_entry.id   AF-A0A7W5IHY1-F1
#
_cell.length_a   1.000
_cell.length_b   1.000
_cell.length_c   1.000
_cell.angle_alpha   90.00
_cell.angle_beta   90.00
_cell.angle_gamma   90.00
#
_symmetry.space_group_name_H-M   'P 1'
#
loop_
_entity.id
_entity.type
_entity.pdbx_description
1 polymer ?
#
loop_
_entity_poly.entity_id
_entity_poly.type
_entity_poly.pdbx_seq_one_letter_code
_entity_poly.pdbx_strand_id
1 'polypeptide(L)'
;MTQFGVPPNGTRDWTAQGCGNSIACSQTDPPFASTEGKTEKGFGGGVSGFMIESVVATIEVKSLLDQAAIDQSVRAASNAKALTPNVTKSFSSGWVPPKILNFVVAYDGPAQMSTAHGWILNSHTSLGIPLPTWTQQTKINTPGTALDGVFLLQKGFIKLDNSPLSLNSGVNPFPGIHVVCDSPTGNLLMLFLNLQEACNNIEGAWLNPVPYVQTVRYPQVRVI
;
A
#
# COMPACT_ATOMS: atom_id res chain seq x y z
N MET A 1 29.29 -31.77 -6.88
CA MET A 1 30.54 -31.00 -6.99
C MET A 1 30.51 -30.32 -8.34
N THR A 2 30.01 -29.10 -8.37
CA THR A 2 29.93 -28.26 -9.58
C THR A 2 29.97 -26.83 -9.07
N GLN A 3 31.12 -26.19 -9.27
CA GLN A 3 31.40 -24.80 -8.89
C GLN A 3 30.58 -23.86 -9.79
N PHE A 4 29.85 -22.93 -9.19
CA PHE A 4 29.41 -21.73 -9.89
C PHE A 4 30.45 -20.63 -9.68
N GLY A 5 31.08 -20.21 -10.77
CA GLY A 5 32.05 -19.13 -10.80
C GLY A 5 31.40 -17.78 -10.48
N VAL A 6 32.10 -16.98 -9.68
CA VAL A 6 31.78 -15.57 -9.41
C VAL A 6 32.34 -14.73 -10.56
N PRO A 7 31.53 -13.92 -11.26
CA PRO A 7 32.07 -12.92 -12.17
C PRO A 7 32.60 -11.71 -11.37
N PRO A 8 33.77 -11.16 -11.73
CA PRO A 8 34.33 -9.98 -11.09
C PRO A 8 33.71 -8.75 -11.75
N ASN A 9 32.65 -8.21 -11.13
CA ASN A 9 32.30 -6.78 -11.06
C ASN A 9 30.82 -6.63 -10.69
N GLY A 10 30.57 -5.97 -9.57
CA GLY A 10 29.30 -5.90 -8.87
C GLY A 10 28.26 -4.98 -9.53
N THR A 11 27.55 -5.47 -10.53
CA THR A 11 26.25 -4.93 -10.96
C THR A 11 25.31 -6.09 -11.28
N ARG A 12 24.27 -6.28 -10.45
CA ARG A 12 23.17 -7.21 -10.76
C ARG A 12 22.06 -6.45 -11.46
N ASP A 13 21.91 -6.72 -12.75
CA ASP A 13 20.72 -6.39 -13.52
C ASP A 13 19.56 -7.27 -13.04
N TRP A 14 18.46 -6.64 -12.61
CA TRP A 14 17.18 -7.29 -12.37
C TRP A 14 16.16 -6.73 -13.35
N THR A 15 16.18 -7.19 -14.60
CA THR A 15 15.08 -6.96 -15.53
C THR A 15 13.95 -7.92 -15.20
N ALA A 16 12.94 -7.46 -14.46
CA ALA A 16 11.65 -8.14 -14.33
C ALA A 16 10.75 -7.72 -15.50
N GLN A 17 10.73 -8.54 -16.56
CA GLN A 17 9.70 -8.45 -17.60
C GLN A 17 8.34 -8.88 -17.03
N GLY A 18 7.36 -7.97 -17.12
CA GLY A 18 5.93 -8.32 -17.14
C GLY A 18 5.21 -8.32 -15.79
N CYS A 19 4.54 -7.19 -15.48
CA CYS A 19 3.19 -7.09 -14.90
C CYS A 19 2.94 -5.61 -14.54
N GLY A 20 1.99 -4.96 -15.22
CA GLY A 20 1.79 -3.51 -15.17
C GLY A 20 1.03 -3.01 -13.95
N ASN A 21 1.64 -3.06 -12.76
CA ASN A 21 1.20 -2.29 -11.58
C ASN A 21 2.41 -1.67 -10.87
N SER A 22 2.37 -0.36 -10.64
CA SER A 22 3.49 0.39 -10.03
C SER A 22 3.37 0.38 -8.50
N ILE A 23 4.44 -0.03 -7.81
CA ILE A 23 4.62 0.19 -6.36
C ILE A 23 5.42 1.48 -6.21
N ALA A 24 4.83 2.51 -5.59
CA ALA A 24 5.52 3.77 -5.34
C ALA A 24 6.28 3.70 -4.00
N CYS A 25 7.61 3.62 -4.07
CA CYS A 25 8.51 3.86 -2.93
C CYS A 25 9.13 5.25 -3.07
N SER A 26 8.95 6.14 -2.09
CA SER A 26 9.68 7.40 -2.05
C SER A 26 10.98 7.22 -1.27
N GLN A 27 12.11 7.16 -1.98
CA GLN A 27 13.45 7.37 -1.41
C GLN A 27 14.20 8.33 -2.34
N THR A 28 14.82 9.35 -1.75
CA THR A 28 15.54 10.42 -2.45
C THR A 28 16.86 9.90 -3.01
N ASP A 29 17.00 9.76 -4.34
CA ASP A 29 18.28 9.83 -5.09
C ASP A 29 18.06 9.92 -6.63
N PRO A 30 19.03 10.43 -7.42
CA PRO A 30 18.84 11.13 -8.72
C PRO A 30 18.80 10.21 -9.97
N PRO A 31 18.57 10.73 -11.21
CA PRO A 31 17.73 10.07 -12.20
C PRO A 31 18.51 9.09 -13.09
N PHE A 32 18.09 7.83 -13.07
CA PHE A 32 18.14 6.98 -14.26
C PHE A 32 16.69 6.69 -14.67
N ALA A 33 16.25 7.37 -15.71
CA ALA A 33 14.97 7.11 -16.36
C ALA A 33 15.06 5.75 -17.09
N SER A 34 14.51 4.70 -16.49
CA SER A 34 14.08 3.54 -17.26
C SER A 34 12.73 3.87 -17.91
N THR A 35 12.74 3.96 -19.24
CA THR A 35 11.56 4.13 -20.09
C THR A 35 10.76 2.84 -20.18
N GLU A 36 10.03 2.52 -19.11
CA GLU A 36 8.89 1.60 -19.17
C GLU A 36 7.68 2.29 -18.55
N GLY A 37 6.75 2.77 -19.38
CA GLY A 37 5.33 3.02 -19.04
C GLY A 37 4.95 3.65 -17.69
N LYS A 38 5.79 4.47 -17.05
CA LYS A 38 5.46 5.08 -15.75
C LYS A 38 4.53 6.28 -15.93
N THR A 39 3.37 6.24 -15.27
CA THR A 39 2.45 7.39 -15.09
C THR A 39 2.96 8.37 -14.02
N GLU A 40 4.28 8.60 -13.98
CA GLU A 40 4.96 9.42 -12.98
C GLU A 40 5.16 10.85 -13.51
N LYS A 41 4.72 11.85 -12.76
CA LYS A 41 5.05 13.27 -13.05
C LYS A 41 5.98 13.83 -11.98
N GLY A 42 7.22 14.12 -12.34
CA GLY A 42 8.14 14.85 -11.48
C GLY A 42 7.72 16.31 -11.31
N PHE A 43 7.65 16.80 -10.07
CA PHE A 43 7.35 18.19 -9.73
C PHE A 43 8.60 18.99 -9.31
N GLY A 44 9.77 18.36 -9.31
CA GLY A 44 11.01 18.92 -8.75
C GLY A 44 11.18 18.57 -7.26
N GLY A 45 12.41 18.74 -6.73
CA GLY A 45 12.70 18.47 -5.31
C GLY A 45 12.58 17.01 -4.88
N GLY A 46 12.68 16.05 -5.81
CA GLY A 46 12.48 14.62 -5.52
C GLY A 46 11.01 14.23 -5.29
N VAL A 47 10.07 15.11 -5.62
CA VAL A 47 8.63 14.86 -5.50
C VAL A 47 8.07 14.40 -6.84
N SER A 48 7.37 13.27 -6.81
CA SER A 48 6.66 12.71 -7.95
C SER A 48 5.17 12.55 -7.63
N GLY A 49 4.33 12.79 -8.63
CA GLY A 49 2.89 12.57 -8.57
C GLY A 49 2.47 11.34 -9.34
N PHE A 50 1.50 10.63 -8.78
CA PHE A 50 0.81 9.50 -9.39
C PHE A 50 -0.69 9.74 -9.32
N MET A 51 -1.41 9.31 -10.35
CA MET A 51 -2.87 9.22 -10.31
C MET A 51 -3.27 8.08 -9.38
N ILE A 52 -4.27 8.28 -8.51
CA ILE A 52 -4.67 7.28 -7.51
C ILE A 52 -5.10 5.96 -8.16
N GLU A 53 -5.63 6.03 -9.37
CA GLU A 53 -6.03 4.91 -10.23
C GLU A 53 -4.86 3.96 -10.55
N SER A 54 -3.61 4.44 -10.44
CA SER A 54 -2.39 3.67 -10.73
C SER A 54 -1.68 3.14 -9.47
N VAL A 55 -2.19 3.45 -8.28
CA VAL A 55 -1.52 3.12 -7.01
C VAL A 55 -2.24 1.98 -6.31
N VAL A 56 -1.55 0.85 -6.14
CA VAL A 56 -2.05 -0.32 -5.42
C VAL A 56 -1.87 -0.16 -3.91
N ALA A 57 -0.68 0.30 -3.50
CA ALA A 57 -0.33 0.45 -2.09
C ALA A 57 0.64 1.62 -1.87
N THR A 58 0.59 2.21 -0.67
CA THR A 58 1.63 3.06 -0.10
C THR A 58 2.38 2.30 0.99
N ILE A 59 3.70 2.50 1.07
CA ILE A 59 4.53 1.89 2.12
C ILE A 59 5.39 3.00 2.72
N GLU A 60 5.18 3.27 4.00
CA GLU A 60 6.00 4.21 4.76
C GLU A 60 7.06 3.44 5.56
N VAL A 61 8.33 3.79 5.38
CA VAL A 61 9.45 3.15 6.06
C VAL A 61 9.96 4.03 7.19
N LYS A 62 10.05 3.48 8.40
CA LYS A 62 10.48 4.18 9.62
C LYS A 62 11.71 3.51 10.24
N SER A 63 12.65 4.30 10.75
CA SER A 63 13.74 3.78 11.59
C SER A 63 13.21 3.31 12.95
N LEU A 64 12.43 4.16 13.62
CA LEU A 64 11.80 3.89 14.92
C LEU A 64 10.29 4.08 14.81
N LEU A 65 9.55 3.11 15.32
CA LEU A 65 8.10 3.18 15.47
C LEU A 65 7.76 3.59 16.90
N ASP A 66 7.16 4.77 17.03
CA ASP A 66 6.55 5.28 18.26
C ASP A 66 5.13 5.79 17.97
N GLN A 67 4.46 6.34 18.99
CA GLN A 67 3.12 6.90 18.83
C GLN A 67 3.09 8.02 17.76
N ALA A 68 4.09 8.91 17.75
CA ALA A 68 4.11 10.04 16.80
C ALA A 68 4.30 9.56 15.35
N ALA A 69 5.13 8.55 15.13
CA ALA A 69 5.31 7.91 13.83
C ALA A 69 4.00 7.24 13.36
N ILE A 70 3.26 6.58 14.26
CA ILE A 70 1.94 6.02 13.94
C ILE A 70 0.92 7.13 13.65
N ASP A 71 0.87 8.21 14.44
CA ASP A 71 -0.04 9.34 14.21
C ASP A 71 0.16 9.94 12.82
N GLN A 72 1.42 10.14 12.41
CA GLN A 72 1.79 10.60 11.08
C GLN A 72 1.30 9.63 10.00
N SER A 73 1.58 8.34 10.18
CA SER A 73 1.25 7.29 9.20
C SER A 73 -0.27 7.12 9.05
N VAL A 74 -1.01 7.15 10.15
CA VAL A 74 -2.49 7.08 10.17
C VAL A 74 -3.10 8.27 9.44
N ARG A 75 -2.60 9.49 9.70
CA ARG A 75 -3.06 10.69 9.01
C ARG A 75 -2.80 10.61 7.50
N ALA A 76 -1.58 10.23 7.10
CA ALA A 76 -1.21 10.09 5.69
C ALA A 76 -2.07 9.03 4.98
N ALA A 77 -2.22 7.86 5.60
CA ALA A 77 -3.03 6.77 5.08
C ALA A 77 -4.51 7.15 4.95
N SER A 78 -5.07 7.84 5.95
CA SER A 78 -6.45 8.32 5.89
C SER A 78 -6.67 9.32 4.75
N ASN A 79 -5.73 10.25 4.55
CA ASN A 79 -5.75 11.18 3.41
C ASN A 79 -5.69 10.42 2.07
N ALA A 80 -4.85 9.40 1.96
CA ALA A 80 -4.75 8.58 0.76
C ALA A 80 -6.06 7.83 0.46
N LYS A 81 -6.72 7.28 1.50
CA LYS A 81 -8.01 6.58 1.34
C LYS A 81 -9.18 7.51 0.99
N ALA A 82 -9.09 8.79 1.34
CA ALA A 82 -10.07 9.80 0.94
C ALA A 82 -10.06 10.09 -0.58
N LEU A 83 -8.98 9.77 -1.28
CA LEU A 83 -8.90 9.90 -2.74
C LEU A 83 -9.90 8.96 -3.42
N THR A 84 -10.59 9.47 -4.44
CA THR A 84 -11.58 8.71 -5.22
C THR A 84 -11.03 8.46 -6.62
N PRO A 85 -10.72 7.19 -6.96
CA PRO A 85 -10.34 6.83 -8.33
C PRO A 85 -11.43 7.20 -9.34
N ASN A 86 -11.02 7.68 -10.50
CA ASN A 86 -11.88 8.04 -11.60
C ASN A 86 -11.62 7.13 -12.80
N VAL A 87 -12.29 5.99 -12.79
CA VAL A 87 -12.15 4.97 -13.84
C VAL A 87 -13.50 4.61 -14.43
N THR A 88 -13.51 4.30 -15.72
CA THR A 88 -14.59 3.54 -16.35
C THR A 88 -14.23 2.06 -16.25
N LYS A 89 -14.99 1.30 -15.45
CA LYS A 89 -14.77 -0.13 -15.21
C LYS A 89 -15.73 -0.97 -16.04
N SER A 90 -15.21 -1.95 -16.77
CA SER A 90 -15.99 -2.88 -17.60
C SER A 90 -16.11 -4.27 -16.95
N PHE A 91 -15.02 -4.81 -16.42
CA PHE A 91 -15.01 -6.12 -15.76
C PHE A 91 -13.92 -6.19 -14.69
N SER A 92 -14.06 -7.13 -13.76
CA SER A 92 -12.98 -7.53 -12.85
C SER A 92 -13.08 -9.01 -12.48
N SER A 93 -11.93 -9.62 -12.21
CA SER A 93 -11.80 -10.98 -11.67
C SER A 93 -10.72 -11.01 -10.59
N GLY A 94 -10.90 -11.83 -9.56
CA GLY A 94 -10.03 -11.84 -8.37
C GLY A 94 -10.43 -10.77 -7.34
N TRP A 95 -9.65 -10.66 -6.27
CA TRP A 95 -9.88 -9.66 -5.23
C TRP A 95 -9.17 -8.36 -5.58
N VAL A 96 -9.94 -7.28 -5.63
CA VAL A 96 -9.46 -5.92 -5.82
C VAL A 96 -9.63 -5.21 -4.48
N PRO A 97 -8.57 -4.65 -3.88
CA PRO A 97 -8.69 -3.87 -2.67
C PRO A 97 -9.75 -2.76 -2.82
N PRO A 98 -10.69 -2.60 -1.88
CA PRO A 98 -11.76 -1.59 -2.00
C PRO A 98 -11.23 -0.14 -1.99
N LYS A 99 -10.02 0.06 -1.47
CA LYS A 99 -9.24 1.31 -1.51
C LYS A 99 -7.75 0.94 -1.54
N ILE A 100 -6.92 1.93 -1.88
CA ILE A 100 -5.46 1.84 -1.75
C ILE A 100 -5.06 1.28 -0.38
N LEU A 101 -4.10 0.35 -0.39
CA LEU A 101 -3.54 -0.24 0.81
C LEU A 101 -2.45 0.67 1.39
N ASN A 102 -2.38 0.82 2.71
CA ASN A 102 -1.37 1.64 3.36
C ASN A 102 -0.65 0.83 4.43
N PHE A 103 0.66 0.71 4.27
CA PHE A 103 1.52 -0.07 5.14
C PHE A 103 2.57 0.79 5.81
N VAL A 104 2.95 0.41 7.04
CA VAL A 104 4.15 0.90 7.70
C VAL A 104 5.12 -0.25 7.86
N VAL A 105 6.40 -0.03 7.53
CA VAL A 105 7.49 -0.94 7.83
C VAL A 105 8.48 -0.21 8.73
N ALA A 106 8.82 -0.79 9.88
CA ALA A 106 9.75 -0.20 10.82
C ALA A 106 10.88 -1.15 11.23
N TYR A 107 12.08 -0.60 11.43
CA TYR A 107 13.24 -1.37 11.88
C TYR A 107 13.22 -1.62 13.40
N ASP A 108 12.84 -0.61 14.18
CA ASP A 108 12.75 -0.68 15.64
C ASP A 108 11.44 -0.05 16.15
N GLY A 109 11.09 -0.29 17.42
CA GLY A 109 9.82 0.10 18.01
C GLY A 109 9.52 -0.62 19.32
N PRO A 110 8.25 -0.81 19.72
CA PRO A 110 7.90 -1.41 21.00
C PRO A 110 8.30 -2.89 21.05
N ALA A 111 8.39 -3.45 22.26
CA ALA A 111 8.73 -4.85 22.45
C ALA A 111 7.62 -5.82 22.00
N GLN A 112 6.36 -5.37 22.03
CA GLN A 112 5.18 -6.16 21.67
C GLN A 112 4.32 -5.41 20.66
N MET A 113 3.74 -6.12 19.69
CA MET A 113 2.83 -5.56 18.69
C MET A 113 1.52 -5.07 19.30
N SER A 114 1.12 -5.59 20.47
CA SER A 114 -0.01 -5.07 21.25
C SER A 114 0.14 -3.57 21.58
N THR A 115 1.37 -3.11 21.82
CA THR A 115 1.66 -1.70 22.10
C THR A 115 1.49 -0.84 20.83
N ALA A 116 2.04 -1.30 19.71
CA ALA A 116 1.85 -0.63 18.42
C ALA A 116 0.36 -0.60 18.00
N HIS A 117 -0.39 -1.65 18.28
CA HIS A 117 -1.83 -1.71 18.05
C HIS A 117 -2.58 -0.68 18.90
N GLY A 118 -2.22 -0.55 20.17
CA GLY A 118 -2.72 0.53 21.04
C GLY A 118 -2.47 1.91 20.45
N TRP A 119 -1.29 2.17 19.87
CA TRP A 119 -1.01 3.44 19.21
C TRP A 119 -1.89 3.70 17.99
N ILE A 120 -2.20 2.67 17.18
CA ILE A 120 -3.13 2.79 16.06
C ILE A 120 -4.53 3.20 16.58
N LEU A 121 -5.03 2.52 17.61
CA LEU A 121 -6.33 2.84 18.21
C LEU A 121 -6.37 4.26 18.77
N ASN A 122 -5.33 4.66 19.50
CA ASN A 122 -5.18 6.03 20.02
C ASN A 122 -5.16 7.07 18.90
N SER A 123 -4.51 6.76 17.77
CA SER A 123 -4.47 7.64 16.60
C SER A 123 -5.86 7.81 15.98
N HIS A 124 -6.62 6.72 15.83
CA HIS A 124 -8.00 6.78 15.35
C HIS A 124 -8.86 7.68 16.24
N THR A 125 -8.78 7.50 17.56
CA THR A 125 -9.53 8.32 18.52
C THR A 125 -9.10 9.78 18.49
N SER A 126 -7.80 10.06 18.56
CA SER A 126 -7.27 11.44 18.64
C SER A 126 -7.48 12.24 17.35
N LEU A 127 -7.46 11.57 16.19
CA LEU A 127 -7.65 12.19 14.88
C LEU A 127 -9.12 12.22 14.44
N GLY A 128 -10.04 11.64 15.21
CA GLY A 128 -11.45 11.54 14.85
C GLY A 128 -11.71 10.66 13.61
N ILE A 129 -10.83 9.69 13.34
CA ILE A 129 -10.96 8.75 12.22
C ILE A 129 -11.68 7.51 12.74
N PRO A 130 -12.91 7.22 12.30
CA PRO A 130 -13.64 6.05 12.78
C PRO A 130 -12.91 4.76 12.37
N LEU A 131 -12.98 3.73 13.21
CA LEU A 131 -12.57 2.39 12.81
C LEU A 131 -13.59 1.83 11.81
N PRO A 132 -13.18 0.98 10.86
CA PRO A 132 -14.13 0.37 9.94
C PRO A 132 -15.04 -0.61 10.70
N THR A 133 -16.27 -0.73 10.21
CA THR A 133 -17.30 -1.63 10.77
C THR A 133 -17.77 -2.59 9.69
N TRP A 134 -17.77 -3.89 9.97
CA TRP A 134 -18.19 -4.92 9.02
C TRP A 134 -18.69 -6.19 9.70
N THR A 135 -19.36 -7.03 8.91
CA THR A 135 -19.65 -8.44 9.20
C THR A 135 -18.62 -9.33 8.51
N GLN A 136 -18.57 -10.63 8.84
CA GLN A 136 -17.67 -11.56 8.15
C GLN A 136 -17.93 -11.62 6.63
N GLN A 137 -19.19 -11.44 6.20
CA GLN A 137 -19.57 -11.43 4.78
C GLN A 137 -19.16 -10.16 4.05
N THR A 138 -19.10 -9.03 4.76
CA THR A 138 -18.83 -7.72 4.15
C THR A 138 -17.37 -7.29 4.29
N LYS A 139 -16.60 -7.91 5.20
CA LYS A 139 -15.24 -7.49 5.56
C LYS A 139 -14.34 -7.24 4.35
N ILE A 140 -14.29 -8.17 3.39
CA ILE A 140 -13.36 -8.09 2.24
C ILE A 140 -13.69 -6.97 1.25
N ASN A 141 -14.90 -6.41 1.32
CA ASN A 141 -15.38 -5.33 0.48
C ASN A 141 -15.44 -3.99 1.23
N THR A 142 -15.23 -3.99 2.54
CA THR A 142 -15.24 -2.77 3.34
C THR A 142 -13.82 -2.20 3.42
N PRO A 143 -13.61 -0.95 2.98
CA PRO A 143 -12.30 -0.33 3.08
C PRO A 143 -11.93 -0.07 4.53
N GLY A 144 -10.64 -0.25 4.85
CA GLY A 144 -10.05 0.34 6.05
C GLY A 144 -10.17 1.86 6.02
N THR A 145 -9.96 2.51 7.15
CA THR A 145 -10.06 3.98 7.27
C THR A 145 -8.71 4.66 7.42
N ALA A 146 -7.65 3.91 7.70
CA ALA A 146 -6.26 4.39 7.71
C ALA A 146 -5.28 3.28 7.33
N LEU A 147 -4.59 2.65 8.28
CA LEU A 147 -3.56 1.64 8.01
C LEU A 147 -4.17 0.26 7.73
N ASP A 148 -3.64 -0.44 6.73
CA ASP A 148 -3.98 -1.83 6.42
C ASP A 148 -2.95 -2.81 7.00
N GLY A 149 -1.76 -2.33 7.35
CA GLY A 149 -0.81 -3.11 8.14
C GLY A 149 0.38 -2.33 8.66
N VAL A 150 0.98 -2.85 9.72
CA VAL A 150 2.21 -2.36 10.35
C VAL A 150 3.13 -3.56 10.56
N PHE A 151 4.34 -3.49 10.02
CA PHE A 151 5.33 -4.56 10.07
C PHE A 151 6.56 -4.06 10.80
N LEU A 152 6.84 -4.63 11.97
CA LEU A 152 8.00 -4.29 12.78
C LEU A 152 9.01 -5.42 12.66
N LEU A 153 10.15 -5.15 12.02
CA LEU A 153 11.13 -6.19 11.73
C LEU A 153 11.58 -6.90 13.01
N GLN A 154 11.62 -8.24 12.95
CA GLN A 154 11.98 -9.12 14.07
C GLN A 154 11.08 -9.02 15.32
N LYS A 155 9.95 -8.31 15.26
CA LYS A 155 8.99 -8.23 16.38
C LYS A 155 7.59 -8.71 16.03
N GLY A 156 7.11 -8.40 14.83
CA GLY A 156 5.85 -8.96 14.34
C GLY A 156 5.12 -8.07 13.34
N PHE A 157 3.80 -8.22 13.27
CA PHE A 157 2.95 -7.39 12.44
C PHE A 157 1.54 -7.19 13.01
N ILE A 158 0.90 -6.14 12.54
CA ILE A 158 -0.54 -5.88 12.66
C ILE A 158 -1.08 -5.84 11.24
N LYS A 159 -2.18 -6.52 10.98
CA LYS A 159 -2.84 -6.54 9.68
C LYS A 159 -4.32 -6.27 9.85
N LEU A 160 -4.89 -5.44 8.98
CA LEU A 160 -6.34 -5.29 8.85
C LEU A 160 -6.96 -6.56 8.26
N ASP A 161 -7.96 -7.11 8.94
CA ASP A 161 -8.60 -8.38 8.58
C ASP A 161 -9.70 -8.22 7.53
N ASN A 162 -9.41 -7.48 6.46
CA ASN A 162 -10.33 -7.18 5.35
C ASN A 162 -9.81 -7.65 3.99
N SER A 163 -8.96 -8.69 3.97
CA SER A 163 -8.48 -9.31 2.74
C SER A 163 -8.74 -10.82 2.75
N PRO A 164 -8.75 -11.49 1.57
CA PRO A 164 -8.92 -12.94 1.51
C PRO A 164 -7.83 -13.70 2.28
N LEU A 165 -6.58 -13.19 2.33
CA LEU A 165 -5.52 -13.67 3.20
C LEU A 165 -5.78 -13.25 4.65
N SER A 166 -6.70 -13.96 5.30
CA SER A 166 -7.02 -13.80 6.70
C SER A 166 -6.35 -14.90 7.53
N LEU A 167 -5.72 -14.49 8.64
CA LEU A 167 -5.27 -15.43 9.68
C LEU A 167 -6.38 -15.67 10.74
N ASN A 168 -7.55 -15.08 10.55
CA ASN A 168 -8.73 -15.29 11.38
C ASN A 168 -9.60 -16.39 10.77
N SER A 169 -10.02 -17.36 11.57
CA SER A 169 -10.82 -18.49 11.07
C SER A 169 -12.21 -18.05 10.63
N GLY A 170 -12.65 -18.49 9.45
CA GLY A 170 -14.03 -18.27 9.00
C GLY A 170 -15.08 -19.08 9.77
N VAL A 171 -14.67 -20.16 10.45
CA VAL A 171 -15.57 -21.06 11.19
C VAL A 171 -15.77 -20.57 12.63
N ASN A 172 -14.67 -20.18 13.29
CA ASN A 172 -14.67 -19.67 14.66
C ASN A 172 -13.86 -18.36 14.71
N PRO A 173 -14.42 -17.25 14.19
CA PRO A 173 -13.68 -16.00 14.10
C PRO A 173 -13.46 -15.39 15.49
N PHE A 174 -12.25 -14.91 15.74
CA PHE A 174 -11.99 -14.03 16.86
C PHE A 174 -12.64 -12.67 16.64
N PRO A 175 -13.22 -12.05 17.69
CA PRO A 175 -13.77 -10.71 17.58
C PRO A 175 -12.66 -9.68 17.34
N GLY A 176 -12.92 -8.72 16.46
CA GLY A 176 -11.99 -7.63 16.14
C GLY A 176 -11.85 -7.39 14.64
N ILE A 177 -11.04 -6.39 14.30
CA ILE A 177 -10.77 -5.95 12.92
C ILE A 177 -9.29 -6.09 12.52
N HIS A 178 -8.39 -6.25 13.49
CA HIS A 178 -6.96 -6.40 13.27
C HIS A 178 -6.50 -7.78 13.72
N VAL A 179 -5.67 -8.43 12.92
CA VAL A 179 -4.82 -9.53 13.35
C VAL A 179 -3.54 -8.93 13.91
N VAL A 180 -3.20 -9.26 15.16
CA VAL A 180 -1.97 -8.85 15.82
C VAL A 180 -1.13 -10.10 16.06
N CYS A 181 0.12 -10.10 15.60
CA CYS A 181 1.01 -11.23 15.72
C CYS A 181 2.39 -10.77 16.17
N ASP A 182 2.84 -11.25 17.32
CA ASP A 182 4.24 -11.19 17.73
C ASP A 182 5.00 -12.36 17.08
N SER A 183 5.98 -12.05 16.25
CA SER A 183 6.82 -13.03 15.58
C SER A 183 8.18 -12.43 15.19
N PRO A 184 9.30 -13.11 15.52
CA PRO A 184 10.62 -12.65 15.08
C PRO A 184 10.88 -12.90 13.59
N THR A 185 10.06 -13.70 12.92
CA THR A 185 10.27 -14.11 11.53
C THR A 185 8.98 -14.07 10.71
N GLY A 186 9.11 -13.93 9.38
CA GLY A 186 7.97 -13.95 8.48
C GLY A 186 7.26 -12.61 8.29
N ASN A 187 7.75 -11.52 8.91
CA ASN A 187 7.12 -10.20 8.86
C ASN A 187 7.11 -9.65 7.43
N LEU A 188 8.26 -9.71 6.75
CA LEU A 188 8.37 -9.30 5.33
C LEU A 188 7.65 -10.28 4.39
N LEU A 189 7.60 -11.57 4.72
CA LEU A 189 6.82 -12.54 3.94
C LEU A 189 5.34 -12.18 3.99
N MET A 190 4.81 -11.85 5.17
CA MET A 190 3.43 -11.42 5.31
C MET A 190 3.16 -10.15 4.50
N LEU A 191 4.02 -9.14 4.57
CA LEU A 191 3.91 -7.94 3.72
C LEU A 191 3.88 -8.31 2.23
N PHE A 192 4.80 -9.16 1.79
CA PHE A 192 4.87 -9.60 0.40
C PHE A 192 3.59 -10.32 -0.04
N LEU A 193 3.05 -11.22 0.79
CA LEU A 193 1.80 -11.93 0.49
C LEU A 193 0.59 -10.97 0.40
N ASN A 194 0.55 -9.92 1.23
CA ASN A 194 -0.48 -8.88 1.14
C ASN A 194 -0.41 -8.12 -0.19
N LEU A 195 0.81 -7.73 -0.62
CA LEU A 195 1.02 -7.05 -1.90
C LEU A 195 0.70 -7.97 -3.09
N GLN A 196 1.11 -9.24 -3.00
CA GLN A 196 0.83 -10.24 -4.03
C GLN A 196 -0.67 -10.43 -4.21
N GLU A 197 -1.43 -10.53 -3.12
CA GLU A 197 -2.89 -10.66 -3.15
C GLU A 197 -3.55 -9.43 -3.78
N ALA A 198 -3.09 -8.22 -3.43
CA ALA A 198 -3.58 -6.96 -4.01
C ALA A 198 -3.32 -6.83 -5.52
N CYS A 199 -2.29 -7.51 -6.03
CA CYS A 199 -1.95 -7.55 -7.45
C CYS A 199 -2.51 -8.78 -8.18
N ASN A 200 -3.06 -9.78 -7.45
CA ASN A 200 -3.57 -11.02 -8.04
C ASN A 200 -5.04 -10.86 -8.46
N ASN A 201 -5.29 -9.90 -9.34
CA ASN A 201 -6.58 -9.64 -9.96
C ASN A 201 -6.39 -9.19 -11.41
N ILE A 202 -7.50 -9.14 -12.14
CA ILE A 202 -7.58 -8.61 -13.48
C ILE A 202 -8.71 -7.60 -13.51
N GLU A 203 -8.44 -6.38 -13.98
CA GLU A 203 -9.45 -5.34 -14.15
C GLU A 203 -9.39 -4.74 -15.55
N GLY A 204 -10.54 -4.68 -16.21
CA GLY A 204 -10.74 -3.81 -17.37
C GLY A 204 -11.19 -2.44 -16.89
N ALA A 205 -10.25 -1.60 -16.47
CA ALA A 205 -10.51 -0.25 -15.99
C ALA A 205 -9.64 0.77 -16.74
N TRP A 206 -10.28 1.83 -17.24
CA TRP A 206 -9.58 2.91 -17.96
C TRP A 206 -9.77 4.22 -17.21
N LEU A 207 -8.69 4.99 -17.11
CA LEU A 207 -8.73 6.35 -16.58
C LEU A 207 -9.80 7.17 -17.32
N ASN A 208 -10.62 7.90 -16.57
CA ASN A 208 -11.41 9.00 -17.09
C ASN A 208 -10.63 10.31 -16.89
N PRO A 209 -9.94 10.83 -17.94
CA PRO A 209 -9.08 12.00 -17.79
C PRO A 209 -9.88 13.31 -17.70
N VAL A 210 -11.17 13.30 -18.04
CA VAL A 210 -11.96 14.54 -18.17
C VAL A 210 -11.89 15.37 -16.88
N PRO A 211 -12.08 14.81 -15.67
CA PRO A 211 -12.06 15.61 -14.45
C PRO A 211 -10.69 16.20 -14.10
N TYR A 212 -9.59 15.61 -14.59
CA TYR A 212 -8.24 16.13 -14.36
C TYR A 212 -7.91 17.36 -15.21
N VAL A 213 -8.60 17.56 -16.33
CA VAL A 213 -8.33 18.67 -17.26
C VAL A 213 -9.42 19.75 -17.28
N GLN A 214 -10.50 19.57 -16.51
CA GLN A 214 -11.66 20.49 -16.46
C GLN A 214 -11.29 21.94 -16.10
N THR A 215 -10.24 22.14 -15.30
CA THR A 215 -9.80 23.47 -14.87
C THR A 215 -8.73 24.08 -15.78
N VAL A 216 -8.15 23.30 -16.69
CA VAL A 216 -7.12 23.78 -17.63
C VAL A 216 -7.78 24.58 -18.74
N ARG A 217 -7.15 25.67 -19.16
CA ARG A 217 -7.57 26.48 -20.32
C ARG A 217 -6.56 26.30 -21.44
N TYR A 218 -7.04 25.89 -22.61
CA TYR A 218 -6.24 25.76 -23.83
C TYR A 218 -6.57 26.95 -24.74
N PRO A 219 -5.75 28.02 -24.76
CA PRO A 219 -6.11 29.29 -25.37
C PRO A 219 -6.11 29.27 -26.91
N GLN A 220 -5.55 28.24 -27.55
CA GLN A 220 -5.35 28.17 -29.00
C GLN A 220 -5.62 26.76 -29.54
N VAL A 221 -6.85 26.25 -29.34
CA VAL A 221 -7.28 24.99 -29.94
C VAL A 221 -7.83 25.27 -31.34
N ARG A 222 -7.31 24.56 -32.35
CA ARG A 222 -7.81 24.57 -33.72
C ARG A 222 -8.07 23.13 -34.16
N VAL A 223 -9.22 22.89 -34.77
CA VAL A 223 -9.53 21.63 -35.46
C VAL A 223 -9.25 21.84 -36.93
N ILE A 224 -8.36 21.05 -37.51
CA ILE A 224 -8.04 21.03 -38.94
C ILE A 224 -8.71 19.84 -39.61
#